data_AF-A0A6P1E5V7-F1
#
_entry.id   AF-A0A6P1E5V7-F1
#
_cell.length_a   1.000
_cell.length_b   1.000
_cell.length_c   1.000
_cell.angle_alpha   90.00
_cell.angle_beta   90.00
_cell.angle_gamma   90.00
#
_symmetry.space_group_name_H-M   'P 1'
#
loop_
_entity.id
_entity.type
_entity.pdbx_description
1 polymer ?
#
loop_
_entity_poly.entity_id
_entity_poly.type
_entity_poly.pdbx_seq_one_letter_code
_entity_poly.pdbx_strand_id
1 'polypeptide(L)'
;MVLQHFGLTQYPLGKGTTELWDDGVLAHLGERFDWLLHSPGVGLLTGEAGVGKTAALRRLTQALNLHRYQVIYLAETDFGRLDLYRSLALALGLEGAYRRAALWRQIKARIEELADGKNVTPLWIIDEAHNLPAEFFRDLPA
;
A
#
# COMPACT_ATOMS: atom_id res chain seq x y z
N MET A 1 -26.34 0.95 -23.12
CA MET A 1 -27.60 0.19 -23.06
C MET A 1 -27.90 -0.36 -21.66
N VAL A 2 -26.99 -1.13 -21.02
CA VAL A 2 -27.25 -1.71 -19.67
C VAL A 2 -27.46 -0.65 -18.57
N LEU A 3 -26.58 0.35 -18.46
CA LEU A 3 -26.68 1.37 -17.39
C LEU A 3 -27.98 2.18 -17.46
N GLN A 4 -28.34 2.67 -18.65
CA GLN A 4 -29.61 3.39 -18.88
C GLN A 4 -30.84 2.52 -18.65
N HIS A 5 -30.80 1.23 -19.02
CA HIS A 5 -31.92 0.32 -18.83
C HIS A 5 -32.25 0.09 -17.34
N PHE A 6 -31.22 0.06 -16.50
CA PHE A 6 -31.37 -0.14 -15.05
C PHE A 6 -31.29 1.16 -14.23
N GLY A 7 -31.19 2.33 -14.87
CA GLY A 7 -31.05 3.62 -14.18
C GLY A 7 -29.76 3.77 -13.35
N LEU A 8 -28.71 3.02 -13.68
CA LEU A 8 -27.44 3.01 -12.96
C LEU A 8 -26.51 4.09 -13.49
N THR A 9 -25.84 4.83 -12.60
CA THR A 9 -24.82 5.83 -12.96
C THR A 9 -23.46 5.18 -13.27
N GLN A 10 -23.23 3.98 -12.76
CA GLN A 10 -22.02 3.19 -12.95
C GLN A 10 -22.31 1.69 -12.81
N TYR A 11 -21.37 0.84 -13.27
CA TYR A 11 -21.49 -0.60 -13.06
C TYR A 11 -21.32 -0.94 -11.56
N PRO A 12 -22.28 -1.66 -10.95
CA PRO A 12 -22.28 -1.89 -9.50
C PRO A 12 -21.09 -2.74 -9.04
N LEU A 13 -20.62 -3.65 -9.90
CA LEU A 13 -19.44 -4.50 -9.68
C LEU A 13 -18.19 -4.00 -10.42
N GLY A 14 -18.21 -2.74 -10.90
CA GLY A 14 -17.07 -2.14 -11.57
C GLY A 14 -15.97 -1.74 -10.59
N LYS A 15 -14.74 -1.55 -11.07
CA LYS A 15 -13.62 -1.04 -10.25
C LYS A 15 -13.80 0.42 -9.81
N GLY A 16 -14.82 1.12 -10.32
CA GLY A 16 -15.11 2.53 -10.04
C GLY A 16 -16.06 2.76 -8.85
N THR A 17 -16.63 1.70 -8.27
CA THR A 17 -17.54 1.83 -7.12
C THR A 17 -16.77 2.38 -5.92
N THR A 18 -17.14 3.60 -5.52
CA THR A 18 -16.48 4.38 -4.45
C THR A 18 -17.14 4.20 -3.09
N GLU A 19 -18.41 3.79 -3.08
CA GLU A 19 -19.14 3.47 -1.86
C GLU A 19 -19.01 1.98 -1.56
N LEU A 20 -18.32 1.68 -0.46
CA LEU A 20 -18.31 0.34 0.13
C LEU A 20 -19.42 0.27 1.18
N TRP A 21 -20.14 -0.85 1.18
CA TRP A 21 -21.03 -1.20 2.29
C TRP A 21 -20.19 -1.30 3.57
N ASP A 22 -20.61 -0.61 4.62
CA ASP A 22 -19.94 -0.60 5.92
C ASP A 22 -20.93 -1.03 7.00
N ASP A 23 -20.65 -2.14 7.65
CA ASP A 23 -21.37 -2.65 8.82
C ASP A 23 -20.66 -2.27 10.14
N GLY A 24 -19.70 -1.35 10.07
CA GLY A 24 -18.85 -0.89 11.18
C GLY A 24 -17.42 -1.43 11.13
N VAL A 25 -17.17 -2.47 10.33
CA VAL A 25 -15.82 -3.04 10.16
C VAL A 25 -14.87 -2.07 9.48
N LEU A 26 -15.33 -1.28 8.49
CA LEU A 26 -14.46 -0.32 7.81
C LEU A 26 -14.12 0.87 8.71
N ALA A 27 -15.04 1.28 9.59
CA ALA A 27 -14.77 2.31 10.59
C ALA A 27 -13.62 1.88 11.53
N HIS A 28 -13.70 0.68 12.12
CA HIS A 28 -12.63 0.16 12.98
C HIS A 28 -11.31 -0.07 12.25
N LEU A 29 -11.36 -0.52 10.99
CA LEU A 29 -10.16 -0.62 10.17
C LEU A 29 -9.55 0.76 9.91
N GLY A 30 -10.38 1.77 9.66
CA GLY A 30 -9.96 3.16 9.49
C GLY A 30 -9.26 3.73 10.71
N GLU A 31 -9.79 3.50 11.92
CA GLU A 31 -9.15 3.91 13.18
C GLU A 31 -7.76 3.29 13.35
N ARG A 32 -7.63 1.99 13.09
CA ARG A 32 -6.35 1.27 13.18
C ARG A 32 -5.35 1.72 12.12
N PHE A 33 -5.85 1.98 10.91
CA PHE A 33 -5.04 2.49 9.80
C PHE A 33 -4.53 3.90 10.13
N ASP A 34 -5.39 4.80 10.62
CA ASP A 34 -4.98 6.15 11.02
C ASP A 34 -3.96 6.12 12.17
N TRP A 35 -4.15 5.25 13.15
CA TRP A 35 -3.16 5.02 14.20
C TRP A 35 -1.79 4.60 13.62
N LEU A 36 -1.77 3.67 12.66
CA LEU A 36 -0.54 3.23 11.99
C LEU A 36 0.17 4.36 11.22
N LEU A 37 -0.59 5.31 10.66
CA LEU A 37 -0.01 6.48 9.98
C LEU A 37 0.65 7.46 10.96
N HIS A 38 0.17 7.53 12.20
CA HIS A 38 0.73 8.38 13.26
C HIS A 38 1.85 7.70 14.05
N SER A 39 1.87 6.37 14.07
CA SER A 39 2.91 5.54 14.68
C SER A 39 3.52 4.60 13.63
N PRO A 40 4.47 5.10 12.81
CA PRO A 40 5.04 4.33 11.70
C PRO A 40 5.56 2.97 12.15
N GLY A 41 5.12 1.94 11.44
CA GLY A 41 5.44 0.54 11.74
C GLY A 41 4.86 -0.40 10.70
N VAL A 42 4.70 -1.67 11.06
CA VAL A 42 4.12 -2.70 10.19
C VAL A 42 2.69 -2.99 10.62
N GLY A 43 1.76 -2.88 9.69
CA GLY A 43 0.37 -3.32 9.85
C GLY A 43 0.09 -4.58 9.03
N LEU A 44 -0.67 -5.52 9.60
CA LEU A 44 -1.12 -6.71 8.90
C LEU A 44 -2.65 -6.72 8.83
N LEU A 45 -3.19 -6.71 7.61
CA LEU A 45 -4.61 -6.88 7.35
C LEU A 45 -4.88 -8.30 6.86
N THR A 46 -5.60 -9.08 7.67
CA THR A 46 -6.00 -10.45 7.34
C THR A 46 -7.50 -10.54 7.08
N GLY A 47 -7.90 -11.63 6.44
CA GLY A 47 -9.29 -11.93 6.08
C GLY A 47 -9.31 -12.91 4.92
N GLU A 48 -10.46 -13.55 4.68
CA GLU A 48 -10.61 -14.51 3.58
C GLU A 48 -10.47 -13.84 2.19
N ALA A 49 -10.33 -14.64 1.14
CA ALA A 49 -10.35 -14.12 -0.22
C ALA A 49 -11.75 -13.57 -0.54
N GLY A 50 -11.82 -12.41 -1.19
CA GLY A 50 -13.10 -11.81 -1.61
C GLY A 50 -13.83 -10.97 -0.54
N VAL A 51 -13.35 -10.87 0.70
CA VAL A 51 -13.99 -10.05 1.76
C VAL A 51 -13.78 -8.53 1.60
N GLY A 52 -13.13 -8.09 0.52
CA GLY A 52 -12.96 -6.67 0.21
C GLY A 52 -11.72 -5.99 0.80
N LYS A 53 -10.70 -6.74 1.25
CA LYS A 53 -9.43 -6.17 1.80
C LYS A 53 -8.81 -5.11 0.88
N THR A 54 -8.61 -5.44 -0.40
CA THR A 54 -8.06 -4.53 -1.41
C THR A 54 -8.95 -3.31 -1.64
N ALA A 55 -10.28 -3.49 -1.61
CA ALA A 55 -11.23 -2.40 -1.76
C ALA A 55 -11.18 -1.45 -0.55
N ALA A 56 -11.10 -1.99 0.66
CA ALA A 56 -10.97 -1.23 1.90
C ALA A 56 -9.67 -0.42 1.93
N LEU A 57 -8.52 -1.04 1.62
CA LEU A 57 -7.23 -0.33 1.53
C LEU A 57 -7.25 0.78 0.48
N ARG A 58 -7.90 0.55 -0.68
CA ARG A 58 -8.07 1.57 -1.71
C ARG A 58 -8.90 2.75 -1.21
N ARG A 59 -10.01 2.50 -0.52
CA ARG A 59 -10.84 3.56 0.08
C ARG A 59 -10.06 4.37 1.10
N LEU A 60 -9.32 3.72 1.99
CA LEU A 60 -8.54 4.37 3.04
C LEU A 60 -7.42 5.25 2.45
N THR A 61 -6.71 4.75 1.45
CA THR A 61 -5.64 5.48 0.78
C THR A 61 -6.11 6.66 -0.06
N GLN A 62 -7.31 6.58 -0.66
CA GLN A 62 -7.91 7.69 -1.40
C GLN A 62 -8.21 8.92 -0.52
N ALA A 63 -8.43 8.71 0.78
CA ALA A 63 -8.68 9.79 1.73
C ALA A 63 -7.40 10.49 2.22
N LEU A 64 -6.22 9.98 1.86
CA LEU A 64 -4.95 10.51 2.35
C LEU A 64 -4.54 11.81 1.68
N ASN A 65 -3.95 12.72 2.47
CA ASN A 65 -3.32 13.92 1.95
C ASN A 65 -2.00 13.55 1.24
N LEU A 66 -1.98 13.68 -0.08
CA LEU A 66 -0.82 13.38 -0.92
C LEU A 66 0.42 14.27 -0.64
N HIS A 67 0.24 15.41 0.03
CA HIS A 67 1.36 16.23 0.50
C HIS A 67 2.02 15.68 1.76
N ARG A 68 1.32 14.81 2.50
CA ARG A 68 1.85 14.16 3.72
C ARG A 68 2.20 12.70 3.50
N TYR A 69 1.58 12.02 2.54
CA TYR A 69 1.78 10.59 2.33
C TYR A 69 2.12 10.28 0.88
N GLN A 70 3.20 9.51 0.68
CA GLN A 70 3.52 8.90 -0.61
C GLN A 70 3.07 7.43 -0.59
N VAL A 71 1.93 7.15 -1.21
CA VAL A 71 1.36 5.80 -1.26
C VAL A 71 2.05 4.98 -2.37
N ILE A 72 2.66 3.86 -1.99
CA ILE A 72 3.34 2.92 -2.88
C ILE A 72 2.61 1.59 -2.76
N TYR A 73 1.96 1.16 -3.83
CA TYR A 73 1.18 -0.09 -3.85
C TYR A 73 1.88 -1.15 -4.69
N LEU A 74 2.11 -2.31 -4.09
CA LEU A 74 2.71 -3.48 -4.71
C LEU A 74 1.68 -4.61 -4.73
N ALA A 75 1.25 -5.02 -5.91
CA ALA A 75 0.32 -6.14 -6.12
C ALA A 75 1.02 -7.44 -6.53
N GLU A 76 2.19 -7.33 -7.16
CA GLU A 76 2.93 -8.45 -7.70
C GLU A 76 4.01 -8.87 -6.71
N THR A 77 3.79 -9.99 -6.02
CA THR A 77 4.64 -10.49 -4.94
C THR A 77 5.50 -11.70 -5.33
N ASP A 78 5.37 -12.19 -6.57
CA ASP A 78 6.06 -13.39 -7.07
C ASP A 78 7.54 -13.13 -7.45
N PHE A 79 8.05 -11.95 -7.12
CA PHE A 79 9.42 -11.56 -7.41
C PHE A 79 10.40 -11.94 -6.30
N GLY A 80 11.66 -12.11 -6.68
CA GLY A 80 12.74 -12.26 -5.72
C GLY A 80 12.88 -11.03 -4.83
N ARG A 81 13.35 -11.23 -3.60
CA ARG A 81 13.58 -10.18 -2.60
C ARG A 81 14.27 -8.92 -3.14
N LEU A 82 15.29 -9.08 -3.98
CA LEU A 82 16.03 -7.93 -4.51
C LEU A 82 15.18 -7.09 -5.47
N ASP A 83 14.33 -7.73 -6.26
CA ASP A 83 13.47 -7.07 -7.23
C ASP A 83 12.32 -6.34 -6.54
N LEU A 84 11.81 -6.88 -5.42
CA LEU A 84 10.87 -6.16 -4.54
C LEU A 84 11.45 -4.83 -4.05
N TYR A 85 12.71 -4.83 -3.61
CA TYR A 85 13.37 -3.61 -3.15
C TYR A 85 13.74 -2.66 -4.28
N ARG A 86 14.05 -3.17 -5.47
CA ARG A 86 14.24 -2.32 -6.66
C ARG A 86 12.92 -1.65 -7.06
N SER A 87 11.82 -2.40 -7.04
CA SER A 87 10.47 -1.86 -7.27
C SER A 87 10.15 -0.73 -6.28
N LEU A 88 10.43 -0.94 -4.99
CA LEU A 88 10.30 0.11 -3.98
C LEU A 88 11.21 1.33 -4.27
N ALA A 89 12.47 1.10 -4.63
CA ALA A 89 13.39 2.19 -4.95
C ALA A 89 12.91 3.02 -6.14
N LEU A 90 12.45 2.37 -7.21
CA LEU A 90 11.87 3.03 -8.38
C LEU A 90 10.62 3.84 -7.99
N ALA A 91 9.73 3.28 -7.16
CA ALA A 91 8.55 3.98 -6.67
C ALA A 91 8.87 5.19 -5.79
N LEU A 92 10.03 5.19 -5.12
CA LEU A 92 10.57 6.32 -4.35
C LEU A 92 11.32 7.36 -5.22
N GLY A 93 11.43 7.12 -6.53
CA GLY A 93 12.10 7.99 -7.51
C GLY A 93 13.62 7.78 -7.60
N LEU A 94 14.11 6.60 -7.20
CA LEU A 94 15.53 6.23 -7.28
C LEU A 94 15.78 5.36 -8.53
N GLU A 95 17.01 5.37 -9.05
CA GLU A 95 17.39 4.51 -10.20
C GLU A 95 17.51 3.02 -9.84
N GLY A 96 17.64 2.68 -8.55
CA GLY A 96 17.71 1.30 -8.05
C GLY A 96 19.08 0.64 -8.28
N ALA A 97 19.98 0.74 -7.30
CA ALA A 97 21.31 0.13 -7.42
C ALA A 97 21.29 -1.41 -7.58
N TYR A 98 22.25 -1.94 -8.34
CA TYR A 98 22.41 -3.39 -8.55
C TYR A 98 22.86 -4.14 -7.30
N ARG A 99 23.74 -3.52 -6.49
CA ARG A 99 24.25 -4.13 -5.25
C ARG A 99 23.28 -3.88 -4.11
N ARG A 100 22.84 -4.96 -3.45
CA ARG A 100 21.89 -4.93 -2.32
C ARG A 100 22.24 -3.89 -1.25
N ALA A 101 23.49 -3.83 -0.80
CA ALA A 101 23.91 -2.87 0.21
C ALA A 101 23.84 -1.40 -0.26
N ALA A 102 24.03 -1.14 -1.56
CA ALA A 102 23.86 0.19 -2.13
C ALA A 102 22.38 0.54 -2.24
N LEU A 103 21.55 -0.40 -2.71
CA LEU A 103 20.10 -0.24 -2.81
C LEU A 103 19.47 0.08 -1.44
N TRP A 104 19.86 -0.65 -0.41
CA TRP A 104 19.37 -0.43 0.96
C TRP A 104 19.70 0.96 1.49
N ARG A 105 20.95 1.42 1.26
CA ARG A 105 21.36 2.77 1.65
C ARG A 105 20.59 3.85 0.89
N GLN A 106 20.34 3.65 -0.40
CA GLN A 106 19.56 4.61 -1.21
C GLN A 106 18.11 4.69 -0.72
N ILE A 107 17.46 3.55 -0.49
CA ILE A 107 16.08 3.51 0.02
C ILE A 107 16.01 4.20 1.38
N LYS A 108 16.90 3.84 2.32
CA LYS A 108 16.91 4.42 3.66
C LYS A 108 17.12 5.94 3.61
N ALA A 109 18.14 6.41 2.90
CA ALA A 109 18.42 7.84 2.77
C ALA A 109 17.25 8.60 2.13
N ARG A 110 16.56 7.98 1.17
CA ARG A 110 15.40 8.58 0.52
C ARG A 110 14.18 8.67 1.44
N ILE A 111 13.95 7.64 2.27
CA ILE A 111 12.90 7.65 3.29
C ILE A 111 13.18 8.73 4.34
N GLU A 112 14.43 8.86 4.81
CA GLU A 112 14.86 9.90 5.74
C GLU A 112 14.67 11.31 5.13
N GLU A 113 15.06 11.52 3.87
CA GLU A 113 14.84 12.79 3.17
C GLU A 113 13.34 13.14 3.04
N LEU A 114 12.49 12.14 2.76
CA LEU A 114 11.05 12.33 2.67
C LEU A 114 10.46 12.70 4.04
N ALA A 115 10.81 11.95 5.09
CA ALA A 115 10.28 12.15 6.44
C ALA A 115 10.77 13.47 7.06
N ASP A 116 12.09 13.69 7.12
CA ASP A 116 12.67 14.82 7.84
C ASP A 116 12.70 16.10 7.00
N GLY A 117 12.98 15.95 5.69
CA GLY A 117 13.15 17.10 4.80
C GLY A 117 11.84 17.62 4.21
N LYS A 118 10.89 16.72 3.89
CA LYS A 118 9.65 17.07 3.18
C LYS A 118 8.39 16.84 4.01
N ASN A 119 8.50 16.26 5.21
CA ASN A 119 7.37 15.86 6.03
C ASN A 119 6.37 14.95 5.26
N VAL A 120 6.93 14.08 4.41
CA VAL A 120 6.21 13.08 3.63
C VAL A 120 6.52 11.71 4.20
N THR A 121 5.49 11.00 4.63
CA THR A 121 5.60 9.62 5.12
C THR A 121 5.35 8.65 3.95
N PRO A 122 6.32 7.81 3.58
CA PRO A 122 6.09 6.73 2.62
C PRO A 122 5.17 5.68 3.24
N LEU A 123 4.11 5.32 2.53
CA LEU A 123 3.21 4.22 2.88
C LEU A 123 3.36 3.11 1.85
N TRP A 124 4.05 2.03 2.22
CA TRP A 124 4.23 0.87 1.36
C TRP A 124 3.18 -0.20 1.66
N ILE A 125 2.26 -0.41 0.72
CA ILE A 125 1.21 -1.41 0.80
C ILE A 125 1.61 -2.58 -0.09
N ILE A 126 1.67 -3.76 0.50
CA ILE A 126 1.93 -5.01 -0.20
C ILE A 126 0.66 -5.84 -0.15
N ASP A 127 -0.02 -5.95 -1.29
CA ASP A 127 -1.16 -6.86 -1.42
C ASP A 127 -0.66 -8.29 -1.66
N GLU A 128 -1.47 -9.27 -1.30
CA GLU A 128 -1.12 -10.69 -1.38
C GLU A 128 0.25 -11.04 -0.75
N ALA A 129 0.60 -10.37 0.35
CA ALA A 129 1.88 -10.52 1.05
C ALA A 129 2.22 -11.95 1.49
N HIS A 130 1.25 -12.86 1.51
CA HIS A 130 1.46 -14.28 1.76
C HIS A 130 2.30 -14.99 0.68
N ASN A 131 2.35 -14.42 -0.53
CA ASN A 131 3.18 -14.91 -1.64
C ASN A 131 4.62 -14.38 -1.57
N LEU A 132 4.93 -13.47 -0.63
CA LEU A 132 6.28 -12.94 -0.49
C LEU A 132 7.27 -14.06 -0.09
N PRO A 133 8.49 -14.03 -0.64
CA PRO A 133 9.52 -14.97 -0.23
C PRO A 133 9.81 -14.86 1.27
N ALA A 134 9.94 -15.99 1.97
CA ALA A 134 10.23 -16.02 3.42
C ALA A 134 11.45 -15.15 3.79
N GLU A 135 12.41 -15.08 2.87
CA GLU A 135 13.63 -14.35 3.10
C GLU A 135 13.45 -12.81 3.06
N PHE A 136 12.37 -12.30 2.46
CA PHE A 136 11.96 -10.90 2.56
C PHE A 136 11.71 -10.48 4.00
N PHE A 137 10.97 -11.28 4.76
CA PHE A 137 10.61 -10.97 6.15
C PHE A 137 11.82 -10.91 7.09
N ARG A 138 12.94 -11.56 6.73
CA ARG A 138 14.20 -11.50 7.51
C ARG A 138 14.88 -10.13 7.47
N ASP A 139 14.48 -9.27 6.55
CA ASP A 139 15.04 -7.93 6.39
C ASP A 139 14.22 -6.85 7.08
N LEU A 140 13.00 -7.17 7.51
CA LEU A 140 12.24 -6.27 8.37
C LEU A 140 12.99 -6.18 9.71
N PRO A 141 13.28 -4.98 10.22
CA PRO A 141 13.90 -4.84 11.52
C PRO A 141 13.00 -5.51 12.57
N ALA A 142 13.64 -6.27 13.47
CA ALA A 142 13.01 -6.73 14.70
C ALA A 142 12.68 -5.54 15.62
#